data_AF-A0A2D6P8N9-F1
#
_entry.id   AF-A0A2D6P8N9-F1
#
_cell.length_a   1.000
_cell.length_b   1.000
_cell.length_c   1.000
_cell.angle_alpha   90.00
_cell.angle_beta   90.00
_cell.angle_gamma   90.00
#
_symmetry.space_group_name_H-M   'P 1'
#
loop_
_entity.id
_entity.type
_entity.pdbx_description
1 polymer ?
#
loop_
_entity_poly.entity_id
_entity_poly.type
_entity_poly.pdbx_seq_one_letter_code
_entity_poly.pdbx_strand_id
1 'polypeptide(L)'
;MKTDSSSEKNLLSTELDSERLPLSKTIEDLENIDPWVLSDFDEGLVGWSDSQFFGQTDYQNKYFVVNSQVTPWRQMRQAIMEIQTRLNALQKVTISYKRTLNDIARIRHEMETEEDPYYKQDKEYEIEILLLDKQVWHNKLRQCKREIEGLLRIIKERTGENVDLEDLEVLKETILAKENEEGEEIKYWIARLAKQCSIDLLTTGRIQAGNLDSMLMMSPEDQAAVTDLAMTYSTAMNINVGKIKAAAEDKVENMLKGQGPQMFDTAGVLTDYANNNVEDRYLQSADKSETGS
;
A
#
# COMPACT_ATOMS: atom_id res chain seq x y z
N MET A 1 -32.98 17.57 -30.27
CA MET A 1 -33.33 17.36 -28.85
C MET A 1 -32.04 17.36 -28.08
N LYS A 2 -31.83 18.42 -27.28
CA LYS A 2 -30.75 18.48 -26.29
C LYS A 2 -31.20 17.62 -25.11
N THR A 3 -30.35 16.72 -24.65
CA THR A 3 -30.52 16.04 -23.37
C THR A 3 -29.28 16.35 -22.54
N ASP A 4 -29.57 16.98 -21.40
CA ASP A 4 -28.64 17.57 -20.45
C ASP A 4 -27.69 16.54 -19.85
N SER A 5 -26.39 16.76 -20.00
CA SER A 5 -25.39 16.18 -19.10
C SER A 5 -25.35 17.04 -17.83
N SER A 6 -26.15 16.65 -16.84
CA SER A 6 -26.17 17.31 -15.54
C SER A 6 -24.80 17.25 -14.87
N SER A 7 -24.39 18.41 -14.40
CA SER A 7 -23.16 18.77 -13.70
C SER A 7 -22.99 18.07 -12.34
N GLU A 8 -22.67 16.78 -12.33
CA GLU A 8 -22.05 16.12 -11.16
C GLU A 8 -20.54 16.41 -11.11
N LYS A 9 -20.16 17.68 -11.13
CA LYS A 9 -18.80 18.10 -10.78
C LYS A 9 -18.85 18.80 -9.42
N ASN A 10 -18.19 18.21 -8.42
CA ASN A 10 -17.63 18.90 -7.26
C ASN A 10 -18.60 19.62 -6.29
N LEU A 11 -19.77 19.05 -5.99
CA LEU A 11 -20.55 19.53 -4.84
C LEU A 11 -19.99 19.03 -3.49
N LEU A 12 -19.41 17.82 -3.45
CA LEU A 12 -18.86 17.25 -2.21
C LEU A 12 -17.52 17.88 -1.77
N SER A 13 -16.72 18.44 -2.66
CA SER A 13 -15.43 19.06 -2.27
C SER A 13 -15.61 20.45 -1.67
N THR A 14 -16.64 21.18 -2.07
CA THR A 14 -16.76 22.62 -1.78
C THR A 14 -17.53 22.90 -0.48
N GLU A 15 -18.42 22.00 -0.04
CA GLU A 15 -19.14 22.14 1.24
C GLU A 15 -18.36 21.60 2.45
N LEU A 16 -17.37 20.72 2.23
CA LEU A 16 -16.58 20.09 3.30
C LEU A 16 -15.43 20.97 3.82
N ASP A 17 -14.94 21.92 3.02
CA ASP A 17 -13.82 22.81 3.36
C ASP A 17 -14.23 24.03 4.22
N SER A 18 -15.52 24.33 4.37
CA SER A 18 -15.99 25.58 5.01
C SER A 18 -15.86 25.62 6.54
N GLU A 19 -15.59 24.49 7.18
CA GLU A 19 -15.51 24.38 8.64
C GLU A 19 -14.25 23.63 9.10
N ARG A 20 -13.12 23.82 8.42
CA ARG A 20 -11.82 23.37 8.95
C ARG A 20 -11.22 24.49 9.81
N LEU A 21 -10.61 24.13 10.94
CA LEU A 21 -9.80 25.07 11.70
C LEU A 21 -8.52 25.36 10.89
N PRO A 22 -8.30 26.60 10.38
CA PRO A 22 -7.13 26.88 9.56
C PRO A 22 -5.89 27.06 10.44
N LEU A 23 -4.72 26.70 9.90
CA LEU A 23 -3.42 26.91 10.56
C LEU A 23 -3.20 28.38 10.97
N SER A 24 -3.67 29.32 10.13
CA SER A 24 -3.55 30.76 10.39
C SER A 24 -4.18 31.17 11.72
N LYS A 25 -5.30 30.54 12.12
CA LYS A 25 -5.93 30.80 13.41
C LYS A 25 -5.04 30.33 14.57
N THR A 26 -4.44 29.15 14.45
CA THR A 26 -3.49 28.66 15.46
C THR A 26 -2.25 29.57 15.57
N ILE A 27 -1.76 30.10 14.45
CA ILE A 27 -0.65 31.06 14.47
C ILE A 27 -1.06 32.36 15.18
N GLU A 28 -2.25 32.88 14.90
CA GLU A 28 -2.82 34.05 15.57
C GLU A 28 -2.98 33.84 17.09
N ASP A 29 -3.54 32.70 17.50
CA ASP A 29 -3.73 32.36 18.92
C ASP A 29 -2.40 32.28 19.69
N LEU A 30 -1.32 31.87 19.01
CA LEU A 30 0.02 31.77 19.58
C LEU A 30 0.71 33.12 19.77
N GLU A 31 0.30 34.20 19.10
CA GLU A 31 0.94 35.52 19.19
C GLU A 31 1.05 36.04 20.63
N ASN A 32 0.09 35.70 21.47
CA ASN A 32 0.03 36.16 22.87
C ASN A 32 0.44 35.09 23.89
N ILE A 33 0.85 33.90 23.43
CA ILE A 33 1.22 32.75 24.28
C ILE A 33 2.71 32.43 24.11
N ASP A 34 3.10 32.04 22.89
CA ASP A 34 4.46 31.72 22.48
C ASP A 34 4.55 31.88 20.95
N PRO A 35 4.97 33.07 20.46
CA PRO A 35 4.88 33.41 19.05
C PRO A 35 5.63 32.42 18.15
N TRP A 36 4.93 31.88 17.16
CA TRP A 36 5.51 30.96 16.19
C TRP A 36 5.57 31.60 14.80
N VAL A 37 6.77 32.02 14.39
CA VAL A 37 7.00 32.69 13.10
C VAL A 37 7.49 31.67 12.06
N LEU A 38 6.72 31.51 10.99
CA LEU A 38 7.04 30.62 9.87
C LEU A 38 7.34 31.43 8.61
N SER A 39 8.16 30.86 7.71
CA SER A 39 8.26 31.38 6.36
C SER A 39 7.02 31.00 5.53
N ASP A 40 6.71 31.74 4.46
CA ASP A 40 5.61 31.42 3.55
C ASP A 40 5.66 29.96 3.05
N PHE A 41 6.87 29.45 2.83
CA PHE A 41 7.08 28.05 2.42
C PHE A 41 6.70 27.07 3.55
N ASP A 42 7.16 27.32 4.77
CA ASP A 42 6.91 26.42 5.90
C ASP A 42 5.42 26.41 6.27
N GLU A 43 4.77 27.58 6.31
CA GLU A 43 3.33 27.67 6.57
C GLU A 43 2.52 26.94 5.49
N GLY A 44 2.89 27.14 4.21
CA GLY A 44 2.28 26.43 3.09
C GLY A 44 2.46 24.92 3.18
N LEU A 45 3.65 24.45 3.55
CA LEU A 45 3.95 23.03 3.71
C LEU A 45 3.17 22.41 4.87
N VAL A 46 3.13 23.06 6.03
CA VAL A 46 2.38 22.59 7.21
C VAL A 46 0.88 22.56 6.90
N GLY A 47 0.32 23.64 6.35
CA GLY A 47 -1.10 23.72 6.00
C GLY A 47 -1.53 22.69 4.96
N TRP A 48 -0.68 22.45 3.95
CA TRP A 48 -0.88 21.38 2.97
C TRP A 48 -0.82 20.00 3.65
N SER A 49 0.17 19.75 4.50
CA SER A 49 0.38 18.43 5.12
C SER A 49 -0.83 17.94 5.92
N ASP A 50 -1.53 18.84 6.61
CA ASP A 50 -2.75 18.51 7.39
C ASP A 50 -3.97 18.16 6.50
N SER A 51 -3.93 18.53 5.22
CA SER A 51 -4.93 18.09 4.23
C SER A 51 -4.63 16.72 3.59
N GLN A 52 -3.40 16.22 3.77
CA GLN A 52 -2.95 14.99 3.14
C GLN A 52 -3.28 13.77 3.98
N PHE A 53 -3.43 12.63 3.30
CA PHE A 53 -3.49 11.32 3.94
C PHE A 53 -2.51 10.38 3.26
N PHE A 54 -1.78 9.60 4.06
CA PHE A 54 -0.78 8.65 3.57
C PHE A 54 -1.27 7.24 3.85
N GLY A 55 -1.85 6.62 2.82
CA GLY A 55 -2.23 5.22 2.85
C GLY A 55 -1.21 4.33 2.14
N GLN A 56 -1.44 3.03 2.19
CA GLN A 56 -0.67 2.08 1.40
C GLN A 56 -0.90 2.29 -0.10
N THR A 57 0.19 2.34 -0.85
CA THR A 57 0.16 2.44 -2.31
C THR A 57 -0.22 1.11 -2.96
N ASP A 58 -0.67 1.15 -4.21
CA ASP A 58 -0.94 -0.06 -5.00
C ASP A 58 0.30 -0.96 -5.13
N TYR A 59 1.49 -0.36 -5.25
CA TYR A 59 2.76 -1.09 -5.26
C TYR A 59 3.01 -1.84 -3.95
N GLN A 60 2.80 -1.18 -2.81
CA GLN A 60 2.92 -1.82 -1.50
C GLN A 60 1.91 -2.96 -1.33
N ASN A 61 0.65 -2.70 -1.65
CA ASN A 61 -0.42 -3.69 -1.58
C ASN A 61 -0.12 -4.91 -2.47
N LYS A 62 0.34 -4.68 -3.70
CA LYS A 62 0.64 -5.76 -4.64
C LYS A 62 1.86 -6.56 -4.20
N TYR A 63 3.01 -5.93 -4.00
CA TYR A 63 4.28 -6.65 -3.86
C TYR A 63 4.63 -7.06 -2.43
N PHE A 64 4.22 -6.28 -1.43
CA PHE A 64 4.63 -6.50 -0.03
C PHE A 64 3.50 -6.96 0.89
N VAL A 65 2.24 -6.78 0.49
CA VAL A 65 1.10 -7.32 1.25
C VAL A 65 0.61 -8.61 0.59
N VAL A 66 0.08 -8.53 -0.62
CA VAL A 66 -0.50 -9.69 -1.33
C VAL A 66 0.60 -10.67 -1.76
N ASN A 67 1.57 -10.26 -2.58
CA ASN A 67 2.61 -11.15 -3.11
C ASN A 67 3.64 -11.60 -2.06
N SER A 68 3.53 -11.12 -0.81
CA SER A 68 4.30 -11.67 0.31
C SER A 68 3.95 -13.14 0.56
N GLN A 69 2.71 -13.53 0.24
CA GLN A 69 2.23 -14.90 0.26
C GLN A 69 2.69 -15.63 -1.00
N VAL A 70 3.06 -16.91 -0.87
CA VAL A 70 3.70 -17.64 -1.98
C VAL A 70 2.69 -18.23 -2.96
N THR A 71 1.58 -18.78 -2.47
CA THR A 71 0.56 -19.43 -3.32
C THR A 71 -0.56 -18.47 -3.72
N PRO A 72 -1.13 -18.59 -4.93
CA PRO A 72 -2.25 -17.76 -5.37
C PRO A 72 -3.44 -17.77 -4.39
N TRP A 73 -3.79 -18.95 -3.85
CA TRP A 73 -4.87 -19.08 -2.86
C TRP A 73 -4.61 -18.22 -1.62
N ARG A 74 -3.41 -18.29 -1.04
CA ARG A 74 -3.05 -17.50 0.15
C ARG A 74 -2.93 -16.01 -0.15
N GLN A 75 -2.46 -15.65 -1.36
CA GLN A 75 -2.44 -14.27 -1.83
C GLN A 75 -3.86 -13.68 -1.88
N MET A 76 -4.84 -14.41 -2.43
CA MET A 76 -6.23 -13.97 -2.48
C MET A 76 -6.86 -13.89 -1.09
N ARG A 77 -6.63 -14.90 -0.25
CA ARG A 77 -7.08 -14.88 1.16
C ARG A 77 -6.53 -13.66 1.90
N GLN A 78 -5.25 -13.33 1.72
CA GLN A 78 -4.64 -12.13 2.29
C GLN A 78 -5.35 -10.86 1.82
N ALA A 79 -5.57 -10.71 0.50
CA ALA A 79 -6.25 -9.54 -0.05
C ALA A 79 -7.65 -9.34 0.58
N ILE A 80 -8.41 -10.43 0.74
CA ILE A 80 -9.74 -10.42 1.37
C ILE A 80 -9.65 -10.02 2.85
N MET A 81 -8.70 -10.58 3.61
CA MET A 81 -8.49 -10.23 5.02
C MET A 81 -8.12 -8.75 5.20
N GLU A 82 -7.31 -8.21 4.30
CA GLU A 82 -6.93 -6.80 4.29
C GLU A 82 -8.12 -5.89 3.97
N ILE A 83 -8.99 -6.28 3.03
CA ILE A 83 -10.28 -5.60 2.76
C ILE A 83 -11.16 -5.62 4.00
N GLN A 84 -11.33 -6.78 4.64
CA GLN A 84 -12.15 -6.89 5.85
C GLN A 84 -11.65 -5.95 6.96
N THR A 85 -10.34 -5.90 7.16
CA THR A 85 -9.71 -5.05 8.18
C THR A 85 -9.95 -3.57 7.88
N ARG A 86 -9.75 -3.12 6.63
CA ARG A 86 -10.00 -1.74 6.21
C ARG A 86 -11.47 -1.37 6.20
N LEU A 87 -12.36 -2.31 5.86
CA LEU A 87 -13.80 -2.08 5.93
C LEU A 87 -14.25 -1.87 7.37
N ASN A 88 -13.74 -2.68 8.31
CA ASN A 88 -14.03 -2.48 9.73
C ASN A 88 -13.53 -1.11 10.23
N ALA A 89 -12.33 -0.71 9.83
CA ALA A 89 -11.78 0.61 10.12
C ALA A 89 -12.65 1.72 9.52
N LEU A 90 -13.05 1.59 8.24
CA LEU A 90 -13.92 2.54 7.56
C LEU A 90 -15.27 2.69 8.29
N GLN A 91 -15.89 1.59 8.71
CA GLN A 91 -17.15 1.61 9.47
C GLN A 91 -16.99 2.35 10.80
N LYS A 92 -15.94 2.04 11.57
CA LYS A 92 -15.65 2.71 12.85
C LYS A 92 -15.40 4.20 12.66
N VAL A 93 -14.54 4.57 11.72
CA VAL A 93 -14.22 5.97 11.42
C VAL A 93 -15.47 6.72 10.94
N THR A 94 -16.34 6.08 10.15
CA THR A 94 -17.61 6.67 9.71
C THR A 94 -18.51 7.00 10.89
N ILE A 95 -18.60 6.11 11.88
CA ILE A 95 -19.38 6.36 13.10
C ILE A 95 -18.75 7.48 13.92
N SER A 96 -17.42 7.48 14.11
CA SER A 96 -16.73 8.55 14.82
C SER A 96 -16.96 9.92 14.17
N TYR A 97 -16.81 10.01 12.84
CA TYR A 97 -17.07 11.23 12.09
C TYR A 97 -18.51 11.74 12.30
N LYS A 98 -19.51 10.86 12.22
CA LYS A 98 -20.92 11.22 12.46
C LYS A 98 -21.16 11.69 13.90
N ARG A 99 -20.51 11.05 14.89
CA ARG A 99 -20.61 11.46 16.30
C ARG A 99 -20.02 12.85 16.50
N THR A 100 -18.83 13.12 15.96
CA THR A 100 -18.20 14.44 15.99
C THR A 100 -19.12 15.52 15.41
N LEU A 101 -19.76 15.27 14.26
CA LEU A 101 -20.74 16.23 13.70
C LEU A 101 -21.93 16.48 14.63
N ASN A 102 -22.45 15.43 15.27
CA ASN A 102 -23.55 15.55 16.22
C ASN A 102 -23.12 16.28 17.51
N ASP A 103 -21.91 16.04 17.99
CA ASP A 103 -21.37 16.71 19.17
C ASP A 103 -21.16 18.20 18.90
N ILE A 104 -20.64 18.58 17.72
CA ILE A 104 -20.56 19.99 17.28
C ILE A 104 -21.96 20.63 17.28
N ALA A 105 -22.96 19.96 16.70
CA ALA A 105 -24.33 20.48 16.65
C ALA A 105 -24.94 20.65 18.06
N ARG A 106 -24.71 19.69 18.96
CA ARG A 106 -25.17 19.77 20.36
C ARG A 106 -24.54 20.96 21.07
N ILE A 107 -23.22 21.15 20.96
CA ILE A 107 -22.53 22.25 21.64
C ILE A 107 -22.99 23.60 21.09
N ARG A 108 -23.13 23.72 19.76
CA ARG A 108 -23.68 24.93 19.13
C ARG A 108 -25.07 25.27 19.69
N HIS A 109 -25.94 24.26 19.86
CA HIS A 109 -27.26 24.45 20.44
C HIS A 109 -27.21 24.85 21.92
N GLU A 110 -26.35 24.22 22.73
CA GLU A 110 -26.15 24.59 24.15
C GLU A 110 -25.73 26.06 24.28
N MET A 111 -24.83 26.54 23.41
CA MET A 111 -24.35 27.91 23.40
C MET A 111 -25.44 28.96 23.03
N GLU A 112 -26.45 28.59 22.24
CA GLU A 112 -27.54 29.50 21.85
C GLU A 112 -28.35 29.97 23.06
N THR A 113 -28.52 29.09 24.05
CA THR A 113 -29.33 29.34 25.25
C THR A 113 -28.55 29.81 26.46
N GLU A 114 -27.22 29.74 26.41
CA GLU A 114 -26.36 30.17 27.51
C GLU A 114 -26.27 31.69 27.57
N GLU A 115 -26.11 32.27 28.76
CA GLU A 115 -25.88 33.70 28.95
C GLU A 115 -24.45 34.00 29.44
N ASP A 116 -23.82 33.06 30.17
CA ASP A 116 -22.46 33.24 30.67
C ASP A 116 -21.43 33.31 29.52
N PRO A 117 -20.76 34.46 29.33
CA PRO A 117 -19.77 34.60 28.27
C PRO A 117 -18.56 33.67 28.43
N TYR A 118 -18.16 33.33 29.66
CA TYR A 118 -17.01 32.45 29.89
C TYR A 118 -17.34 31.00 29.52
N TYR A 119 -18.56 30.56 29.82
CA TYR A 119 -19.03 29.25 29.40
C TYR A 119 -19.10 29.15 27.87
N LYS A 120 -19.62 30.19 27.19
CA LYS A 120 -19.63 30.22 25.73
C LYS A 120 -18.22 30.09 25.15
N GLN A 121 -17.26 30.83 25.70
CA GLN A 121 -15.87 30.76 25.26
C GLN A 121 -15.27 29.36 25.43
N ASP A 122 -15.53 28.69 26.56
CA ASP A 122 -15.06 27.31 26.80
C ASP A 122 -15.67 26.34 25.76
N LYS A 123 -16.94 26.51 25.43
CA LYS A 123 -17.63 25.73 24.39
C LYS A 123 -17.13 26.01 22.98
N GLU A 124 -16.68 27.21 22.67
CA GLU A 124 -15.99 27.51 21.41
C GLU A 124 -14.71 26.69 21.28
N TYR A 125 -13.89 26.63 22.34
CA TYR A 125 -12.68 25.80 22.33
C TYR A 125 -13.01 24.30 22.18
N GLU A 126 -14.10 23.82 22.80
CA GLU A 126 -14.58 22.45 22.61
C GLU A 126 -14.95 22.17 21.13
N ILE A 127 -15.63 23.12 20.46
CA ILE A 127 -15.94 23.03 19.03
C ILE A 127 -14.65 22.97 18.20
N GLU A 128 -13.66 23.81 18.49
CA GLU A 128 -12.41 23.84 17.73
C GLU A 128 -11.65 22.51 17.77
N ILE A 129 -11.58 21.89 18.96
CA ILE A 129 -11.04 20.53 19.11
C ILE A 129 -11.82 19.54 18.26
N LEU A 130 -13.16 19.61 18.26
CA LEU A 130 -13.99 18.73 17.44
C LEU A 130 -13.82 18.97 15.94
N LEU A 131 -13.51 20.19 15.50
CA LEU A 131 -13.21 20.48 14.09
C LEU A 131 -11.87 19.85 13.66
N LEU A 132 -10.86 19.83 14.54
CA LEU A 132 -9.61 19.10 14.31
C LEU A 132 -9.87 17.58 14.20
N ASP A 133 -10.65 17.02 15.13
CA ASP A 133 -11.06 15.61 15.07
C ASP A 133 -11.82 15.27 13.79
N LYS A 134 -12.77 16.13 13.39
CA LYS A 134 -13.54 16.00 12.14
C LYS A 134 -12.60 15.86 10.94
N GLN A 135 -11.57 16.70 10.85
CA GLN A 135 -10.58 16.65 9.79
C GLN A 135 -9.76 15.34 9.80
N VAL A 136 -9.30 14.91 10.99
CA VAL A 136 -8.58 13.64 11.16
C VAL A 136 -9.43 12.45 10.69
N TRP A 137 -10.69 12.39 11.10
CA TRP A 137 -11.61 11.33 10.69
C TRP A 137 -11.87 11.36 9.19
N HIS A 138 -12.03 12.55 8.61
CA HIS A 138 -12.23 12.71 7.18
C HIS A 138 -11.03 12.20 6.35
N ASN A 139 -9.80 12.51 6.75
CA ASN A 139 -8.59 11.98 6.12
C ASN A 139 -8.53 10.45 6.23
N LYS A 140 -8.86 9.88 7.40
CA LYS A 140 -8.94 8.42 7.59
C LYS A 140 -10.01 7.76 6.73
N LEU A 141 -11.15 8.41 6.49
CA LEU A 141 -12.18 7.91 5.56
C LEU A 141 -11.63 7.78 4.14
N ARG A 142 -10.97 8.83 3.64
CA ARG A 142 -10.35 8.85 2.31
C ARG A 142 -9.29 7.77 2.18
N GLN A 143 -8.44 7.63 3.21
CA GLN A 143 -7.41 6.60 3.27
C GLN A 143 -8.02 5.19 3.16
N CYS A 144 -8.97 4.85 4.04
CA CYS A 144 -9.56 3.51 4.06
C CYS A 144 -10.23 3.16 2.71
N LYS A 145 -10.96 4.11 2.11
CA LYS A 145 -11.59 3.92 0.79
C LYS A 145 -10.56 3.63 -0.28
N ARG A 146 -9.52 4.47 -0.39
CA ARG A 146 -8.46 4.32 -1.39
C ARG A 146 -7.73 2.98 -1.26
N GLU A 147 -7.43 2.56 -0.03
CA GLU A 147 -6.76 1.27 0.20
C GLU A 147 -7.65 0.07 -0.15
N ILE A 148 -8.95 0.13 0.17
CA ILE A 148 -9.92 -0.91 -0.25
C ILE A 148 -10.00 -0.97 -1.78
N GLU A 149 -10.09 0.17 -2.46
CA GLU A 149 -10.13 0.25 -3.93
C GLU A 149 -8.87 -0.36 -4.57
N GLY A 150 -7.69 -0.09 -4.01
CA GLY A 150 -6.43 -0.70 -4.46
C GLY A 150 -6.44 -2.23 -4.34
N LEU A 151 -6.92 -2.76 -3.21
CA LEU A 151 -7.04 -4.21 -2.99
C LEU A 151 -8.08 -4.85 -3.92
N LEU A 152 -9.23 -4.19 -4.14
CA LEU A 152 -10.25 -4.65 -5.08
C LEU A 152 -9.70 -4.72 -6.51
N ARG A 153 -8.86 -3.76 -6.91
CA ARG A 153 -8.19 -3.80 -8.23
C ARG A 153 -7.27 -5.00 -8.35
N ILE A 154 -6.45 -5.27 -7.32
CA ILE A 154 -5.56 -6.44 -7.31
C ILE A 154 -6.34 -7.76 -7.42
N ILE A 155 -7.47 -7.87 -6.73
CA ILE A 155 -8.36 -9.05 -6.83
C ILE A 155 -8.88 -9.19 -8.26
N LYS A 156 -9.42 -8.11 -8.84
CA LYS A 156 -9.94 -8.12 -10.23
C LYS A 156 -8.87 -8.52 -11.24
N GLU A 157 -7.67 -7.93 -11.17
CA GLU A 157 -6.53 -8.28 -12.02
C GLU A 157 -6.18 -9.78 -11.98
N ARG A 158 -6.44 -10.45 -10.86
CA ARG A 158 -6.13 -11.87 -10.65
C ARG A 158 -7.27 -12.80 -11.04
N THR A 159 -8.52 -12.33 -10.97
CA THR A 159 -9.70 -13.10 -11.36
C THR A 159 -9.88 -13.10 -12.89
N GLY A 160 -9.66 -11.96 -13.56
CA GLY A 160 -9.74 -11.86 -15.01
C GLY A 160 -10.23 -10.48 -15.51
N GLU A 161 -10.35 -10.34 -16.82
CA GLU A 161 -10.99 -9.16 -17.43
C GLU A 161 -12.52 -9.32 -17.40
N ASN A 162 -13.24 -8.24 -17.07
CA ASN A 162 -14.72 -8.20 -16.99
C ASN A 162 -15.34 -9.09 -15.90
N VAL A 163 -14.77 -9.07 -14.69
CA VAL A 163 -15.28 -9.78 -13.50
C VAL A 163 -16.72 -9.37 -13.16
N ASP A 164 -17.60 -10.36 -12.96
CA ASP A 164 -18.99 -10.15 -12.58
C ASP A 164 -19.37 -10.81 -11.22
N LEU A 165 -20.68 -10.93 -10.96
CA LEU A 165 -21.20 -11.53 -9.73
C LEU A 165 -21.04 -13.06 -9.69
N GLU A 166 -21.05 -13.74 -10.83
CA GLU A 166 -20.85 -15.19 -10.91
C GLU A 166 -19.40 -15.52 -10.52
N ASP A 167 -18.43 -14.74 -11.01
CA ASP A 167 -17.02 -14.85 -10.62
C ASP A 167 -16.82 -14.66 -9.10
N LEU A 168 -17.61 -13.78 -8.47
CA LEU A 168 -17.56 -13.58 -7.03
C LEU A 168 -18.06 -14.82 -6.27
N GLU A 169 -19.11 -15.49 -6.75
CA GLU A 169 -19.58 -16.74 -6.14
C GLU A 169 -18.55 -17.85 -6.31
N VAL A 170 -17.93 -17.99 -7.50
CA VAL A 170 -16.82 -18.93 -7.71
C VAL A 170 -15.64 -18.62 -6.78
N LEU A 171 -15.30 -17.35 -6.60
CA LEU A 171 -14.24 -16.94 -5.67
C LEU A 171 -14.57 -17.34 -4.23
N LYS A 172 -15.82 -17.17 -3.79
CA LYS A 172 -16.27 -17.63 -2.46
C LYS A 172 -16.18 -19.15 -2.34
N GLU A 173 -16.63 -19.89 -3.35
CA GLU A 173 -16.60 -21.35 -3.36
C GLU A 173 -15.17 -21.92 -3.44
N THR A 174 -14.22 -21.19 -4.02
CA THR A 174 -12.84 -21.68 -4.19
C THR A 174 -11.90 -21.24 -3.07
N ILE A 175 -11.99 -20.00 -2.60
CA ILE A 175 -11.09 -19.43 -1.58
C ILE A 175 -11.67 -19.57 -0.17
N LEU A 176 -13.00 -19.62 -0.02
CA LEU A 176 -13.66 -19.69 1.30
C LEU A 176 -14.29 -21.06 1.59
N ALA A 177 -14.23 -22.03 0.67
CA ALA A 177 -14.66 -23.40 0.97
C ALA A 177 -13.72 -24.06 1.96
N LYS A 178 -14.24 -24.28 3.17
CA LYS A 178 -13.53 -24.92 4.29
C LYS A 178 -12.97 -26.30 3.94
N GLU A 179 -13.63 -27.02 3.03
CA GLU A 179 -13.24 -28.36 2.60
C GLU A 179 -11.89 -28.39 1.88
N ASN A 180 -11.51 -27.29 1.21
CA ASN A 180 -10.24 -27.18 0.49
C ASN A 180 -9.13 -26.49 1.32
N GLU A 181 -9.45 -25.97 2.51
CA GLU A 181 -8.52 -25.15 3.31
C GLU A 181 -7.27 -25.95 3.68
N GLU A 182 -7.41 -27.15 4.23
CA GLU A 182 -6.27 -27.96 4.68
C GLU A 182 -5.32 -28.32 3.52
N GLY A 183 -5.89 -28.70 2.37
CA GLY A 183 -5.09 -29.03 1.19
C GLY A 183 -4.33 -27.83 0.63
N GLU A 184 -4.94 -26.65 0.60
CA GLU A 184 -4.28 -25.42 0.17
C GLU A 184 -3.25 -24.90 1.20
N GLU A 185 -3.48 -25.12 2.50
CA GLU A 185 -2.49 -24.84 3.55
C GLU A 185 -1.25 -25.71 3.38
N ILE A 186 -1.40 -27.02 3.14
CA ILE A 186 -0.27 -27.92 2.88
C ILE A 186 0.54 -27.41 1.69
N LYS A 187 -0.11 -27.11 0.55
CA LYS A 187 0.55 -26.53 -0.63
C LYS A 187 1.27 -25.22 -0.31
N TYR A 188 0.64 -24.35 0.48
CA TYR A 188 1.23 -23.10 0.91
C TYR A 188 2.49 -23.30 1.75
N TRP A 189 2.47 -24.19 2.75
CA TRP A 189 3.62 -24.45 3.59
C TRP A 189 4.76 -25.12 2.84
N ILE A 190 4.46 -26.05 1.94
CA ILE A 190 5.46 -26.64 1.03
C ILE A 190 6.13 -25.53 0.22
N ALA A 191 5.35 -24.69 -0.47
CA ALA A 191 5.89 -23.63 -1.32
C ALA A 191 6.68 -22.57 -0.51
N ARG A 192 6.20 -22.22 0.69
CA ARG A 192 6.85 -21.26 1.57
C ARG A 192 8.19 -21.76 2.08
N LEU A 193 8.24 -22.97 2.63
CA LEU A 193 9.47 -23.58 3.12
C LEU A 193 10.44 -23.80 1.98
N ALA A 194 9.97 -24.27 0.82
CA ALA A 194 10.82 -24.44 -0.35
C ALA A 194 11.49 -23.13 -0.80
N LYS A 195 10.74 -22.01 -0.79
CA LYS A 195 11.29 -20.68 -1.06
C LYS A 195 12.39 -20.32 -0.06
N GLN A 196 12.17 -20.53 1.24
CA GLN A 196 13.18 -20.25 2.28
C GLN A 196 14.44 -21.12 2.11
N CYS A 197 14.25 -22.44 1.96
CA CYS A 197 15.34 -23.39 1.70
C CYS A 197 16.10 -23.06 0.42
N SER A 198 15.43 -22.60 -0.64
CA SER A 198 16.10 -22.20 -1.88
C SER A 198 17.03 -21.00 -1.67
N ILE A 199 16.64 -20.04 -0.83
CA ILE A 199 17.48 -18.89 -0.47
C ILE A 199 18.71 -19.36 0.31
N ASP A 200 18.53 -20.29 1.25
CA ASP A 200 19.64 -20.89 1.99
C ASP A 200 20.63 -21.60 1.06
N LEU A 201 20.12 -22.37 0.10
CA LEU A 201 20.93 -23.06 -0.90
C LEU A 201 21.68 -22.06 -1.81
N LEU A 202 21.02 -20.99 -2.24
CA LEU A 202 21.64 -19.95 -3.09
C LEU A 202 22.75 -19.17 -2.36
N THR A 203 22.61 -18.99 -1.05
CA THR A 203 23.52 -18.15 -0.26
C THR A 203 24.63 -18.95 0.43
N THR A 204 24.32 -20.15 0.92
CA THR A 204 25.22 -20.96 1.74
C THR A 204 25.51 -22.35 1.17
N GLY A 205 24.75 -22.79 0.15
CA GLY A 205 24.86 -24.13 -0.43
C GLY A 205 24.25 -25.25 0.43
N ARG A 206 23.63 -24.94 1.58
CA ARG A 206 23.00 -25.91 2.48
C ARG A 206 21.69 -25.35 3.02
N ILE A 207 20.72 -26.22 3.32
CA ILE A 207 19.51 -25.81 4.05
C ILE A 207 19.90 -25.48 5.50
N GLN A 208 19.47 -24.33 6.01
CA GLN A 208 19.80 -23.92 7.37
C GLN A 208 18.99 -24.71 8.42
N ALA A 209 19.54 -24.80 9.64
CA ALA A 209 18.99 -25.62 10.72
C ALA A 209 17.52 -25.32 11.03
N GLY A 210 17.08 -24.05 11.03
CA GLY A 210 15.69 -23.70 11.34
C GLY A 210 14.68 -24.18 10.29
N ASN A 211 15.03 -24.05 9.01
CA ASN A 211 14.18 -24.55 7.91
C ASN A 211 14.19 -26.08 7.87
N LEU A 212 15.35 -26.70 8.12
CA LEU A 212 15.48 -28.15 8.21
C LEU A 212 14.65 -28.74 9.35
N ASP A 213 14.67 -28.10 10.54
CA ASP A 213 13.86 -28.52 11.68
C ASP A 213 12.37 -28.48 11.36
N SER A 214 11.91 -27.38 10.72
CA SER A 214 10.52 -27.25 10.27
C SER A 214 10.13 -28.32 9.26
N MET A 215 11.01 -28.65 8.32
CA MET A 215 10.77 -29.72 7.34
C MET A 215 10.63 -31.08 8.02
N LEU A 216 11.49 -31.41 9.00
CA LEU A 216 11.46 -32.71 9.69
C LEU A 216 10.16 -32.96 10.47
N MET A 217 9.37 -31.92 10.75
CA MET A 217 8.06 -32.01 11.40
C MET A 217 6.90 -32.27 10.41
N MET A 218 7.16 -32.27 9.10
CA MET A 218 6.16 -32.53 8.05
C MET A 218 6.08 -34.03 7.71
N SER A 219 5.09 -34.43 6.91
CA SER A 219 5.02 -35.80 6.36
C SER A 219 6.24 -36.09 5.45
N PRO A 220 6.68 -37.36 5.31
CA PRO A 220 7.77 -37.72 4.40
C PRO A 220 7.54 -37.28 2.95
N GLU A 221 6.29 -37.33 2.49
CA GLU A 221 5.88 -36.89 1.15
C GLU A 221 6.07 -35.37 0.99
N ASP A 222 5.66 -34.58 1.99
CA ASP A 222 5.81 -33.13 1.95
C ASP A 222 7.29 -32.70 2.11
N GLN A 223 8.07 -33.42 2.91
CA GLN A 223 9.53 -33.22 3.02
C GLN A 223 10.21 -33.38 1.66
N ALA A 224 9.84 -34.42 0.91
CA ALA A 224 10.34 -34.65 -0.44
C ALA A 224 9.90 -33.51 -1.39
N ALA A 225 8.64 -33.08 -1.32
CA ALA A 225 8.11 -31.99 -2.15
C ALA A 225 8.81 -30.64 -1.87
N VAL A 226 9.05 -30.29 -0.60
CA VAL A 226 9.80 -29.09 -0.21
C VAL A 226 11.22 -29.15 -0.79
N THR A 227 11.89 -30.29 -0.62
CA THR A 227 13.28 -30.48 -1.08
C THR A 227 13.38 -30.35 -2.59
N ASP A 228 12.51 -31.02 -3.34
CA ASP A 228 12.47 -31.00 -4.79
C ASP A 228 12.23 -29.57 -5.33
N LEU A 229 11.22 -28.88 -4.77
CA LEU A 229 10.90 -27.51 -5.18
C LEU A 229 12.01 -26.52 -4.83
N ALA A 230 12.65 -26.66 -3.66
CA ALA A 230 13.76 -25.81 -3.24
C ALA A 230 14.99 -25.98 -4.17
N MET A 231 15.33 -27.22 -4.49
CA MET A 231 16.43 -27.55 -5.41
C MET A 231 16.16 -27.04 -6.82
N THR A 232 14.93 -27.23 -7.31
CA THR A 232 14.50 -26.74 -8.62
C THR A 232 14.62 -25.21 -8.70
N TYR A 233 14.11 -24.48 -7.70
CA TYR A 233 14.16 -23.02 -7.70
C TYR A 233 15.60 -22.48 -7.58
N SER A 234 16.41 -23.06 -6.68
CA SER A 234 17.83 -22.69 -6.53
C SER A 234 18.62 -22.94 -7.81
N THR A 235 18.41 -24.09 -8.46
CA THR A 235 19.06 -24.44 -9.73
C THR A 235 18.67 -23.47 -10.84
N ALA A 236 17.38 -23.19 -10.99
CA ALA A 236 16.88 -22.24 -11.99
C ALA A 236 17.45 -20.83 -11.77
N MET A 237 17.49 -20.37 -10.51
CA MET A 237 18.08 -19.08 -10.16
C MET A 237 19.58 -19.02 -10.46
N ASN A 238 20.35 -20.04 -10.08
CA ASN A 238 21.78 -20.11 -10.40
C ASN A 238 22.05 -20.05 -11.90
N ILE A 239 21.26 -20.76 -12.72
CA ILE A 239 21.35 -20.68 -14.19
C ILE A 239 21.09 -19.26 -14.69
N ASN A 240 20.04 -18.61 -14.19
CA ASN A 240 19.68 -17.26 -14.61
C ASN A 240 20.69 -16.20 -14.14
N VAL A 241 21.17 -16.29 -12.90
CA VAL A 241 22.26 -15.44 -12.39
C VAL A 241 23.52 -15.62 -13.23
N GLY A 242 23.85 -16.84 -13.64
CA GLY A 242 24.96 -17.10 -14.57
C GLY A 242 24.78 -16.38 -15.90
N LYS A 243 23.59 -16.44 -16.50
CA LYS A 243 23.27 -15.71 -17.75
C LYS A 243 23.36 -14.19 -17.58
N ILE A 244 22.82 -13.65 -16.48
CA ILE A 244 22.87 -12.21 -16.16
C ILE A 244 24.31 -11.76 -15.93
N LYS A 245 25.11 -12.57 -15.22
CA LYS A 245 26.52 -12.31 -14.98
C LYS A 245 27.30 -12.22 -16.28
N ALA A 246 27.13 -13.16 -17.20
CA ALA A 246 27.79 -13.12 -18.50
C ALA A 246 27.44 -11.82 -19.27
N ALA A 247 26.15 -11.45 -19.32
CA ALA A 247 25.73 -10.20 -19.95
C ALA A 247 26.26 -8.94 -19.25
N ALA A 248 26.45 -8.99 -17.93
CA ALA A 248 27.04 -7.88 -17.16
C ALA A 248 28.55 -7.78 -17.38
N GLU A 249 29.26 -8.91 -17.47
CA GLU A 249 30.69 -8.98 -17.80
C GLU A 249 30.95 -8.33 -19.17
N ASP A 250 30.15 -8.64 -20.19
CA ASP A 250 30.25 -8.01 -21.52
C ASP A 250 30.07 -6.48 -21.47
N LYS A 251 29.12 -5.99 -20.66
CA LYS A 251 28.89 -4.54 -20.49
C LYS A 251 30.07 -3.88 -19.81
N VAL A 252 30.57 -4.47 -18.73
CA VAL A 252 31.71 -3.94 -17.96
C VAL A 252 32.98 -3.96 -18.81
N GLU A 253 33.24 -5.03 -19.57
CA GLU A 253 34.37 -5.11 -20.48
C GLU A 253 34.33 -3.97 -21.52
N ASN A 254 33.15 -3.72 -22.11
CA ASN A 254 32.97 -2.59 -23.02
C ASN A 254 33.19 -1.22 -22.36
N MET A 255 32.76 -1.03 -21.10
CA MET A 255 32.99 0.21 -20.35
C MET A 255 34.46 0.44 -20.00
N LEU A 256 35.21 -0.64 -19.74
CA LEU A 256 36.62 -0.59 -19.35
C LEU A 256 37.58 -0.63 -20.55
N LYS A 257 37.08 -0.78 -21.79
CA LYS A 257 37.91 -0.76 -23.00
C LYS A 257 38.76 0.51 -23.07
N GLY A 258 40.08 0.34 -23.03
CA GLY A 258 41.05 1.44 -23.10
C GLY A 258 41.35 2.13 -21.76
N GLN A 259 40.74 1.69 -20.65
CA GLN A 259 41.04 2.18 -19.32
C GLN A 259 42.05 1.26 -18.61
N GLY A 260 43.01 1.84 -17.88
CA GLY A 260 43.92 1.06 -17.03
C GLY A 260 43.20 0.49 -15.80
N PRO A 261 43.83 -0.41 -15.03
CA PRO A 261 43.23 -0.96 -13.81
C PRO A 261 42.92 0.16 -12.81
N GLN A 262 41.65 0.35 -12.47
CA GLN A 262 41.19 1.34 -11.50
C GLN A 262 40.17 0.71 -10.54
N MET A 263 40.11 1.22 -9.31
CA MET A 263 39.06 0.86 -8.36
C MET A 263 37.79 1.64 -8.71
N PHE A 264 36.64 0.98 -8.69
CA PHE A 264 35.35 1.60 -9.02
C PHE A 264 34.89 2.57 -7.91
N ASP A 265 34.41 3.75 -8.29
CA ASP A 265 33.62 4.63 -7.42
C ASP A 265 32.20 4.06 -7.29
N THR A 266 31.85 3.59 -6.09
CA THR A 266 30.60 2.88 -5.83
C THR A 266 29.39 3.80 -5.75
N ALA A 267 29.56 5.09 -5.46
CA ALA A 267 28.45 6.02 -5.28
C ALA A 267 27.88 6.50 -6.64
N GLY A 268 28.73 6.91 -7.58
CA GLY A 268 28.29 7.42 -8.88
C GLY A 268 27.60 6.36 -9.74
N VAL A 269 28.17 5.15 -9.80
CA VAL A 269 27.68 4.07 -10.68
C VAL A 269 26.31 3.53 -10.24
N LEU A 270 26.04 3.44 -8.93
CA LEU A 270 24.75 2.95 -8.44
C LEU A 270 23.61 3.93 -8.72
N THR A 271 23.87 5.24 -8.62
CA THR A 271 22.90 6.29 -8.95
C THR A 271 22.66 6.36 -10.46
N ASP A 272 23.70 6.31 -11.28
CA ASP A 272 23.58 6.32 -12.74
C ASP A 272 22.90 5.05 -13.27
N TYR A 273 23.19 3.89 -12.68
CA TYR A 273 22.51 2.64 -13.04
C TYR A 273 21.02 2.69 -12.68
N ALA A 274 20.67 3.20 -11.49
CA ALA A 274 19.28 3.34 -11.06
C ALA A 274 18.51 4.30 -11.94
N ASN A 275 19.07 5.46 -12.29
CA ASN A 275 18.38 6.43 -13.14
C ASN A 275 18.23 5.91 -14.58
N ASN A 276 19.30 5.42 -15.20
CA ASN A 276 19.27 5.03 -16.61
C ASN A 276 18.53 3.71 -16.88
N ASN A 277 18.65 2.70 -16.02
CA ASN A 277 18.03 1.38 -16.27
C ASN A 277 16.61 1.25 -15.72
N VAL A 278 16.18 2.12 -14.81
CA VAL A 278 14.79 2.12 -14.32
C VAL A 278 13.90 2.89 -15.30
N GLU A 279 14.34 4.02 -15.84
CA GLU A 279 13.58 4.78 -16.86
C GLU A 279 13.37 3.97 -18.15
N ASP A 280 14.38 3.25 -18.64
CA ASP A 280 14.26 2.40 -19.83
C ASP A 280 13.25 1.25 -19.66
N ARG A 281 13.02 0.76 -18.44
CA ARG A 281 11.99 -0.26 -18.17
C ARG A 281 10.57 0.30 -18.22
N TYR A 282 10.38 1.56 -17.87
CA TYR A 282 9.08 2.23 -18.00
C TYR A 282 8.78 2.58 -19.46
N LEU A 283 9.79 2.91 -20.27
CA LEU A 283 9.64 3.21 -21.70
C LEU A 283 9.37 1.97 -22.57
N GLN A 284 9.76 0.77 -22.13
CA GLN A 284 9.46 -0.47 -22.85
C GLN A 284 8.07 -1.07 -22.54
N SER A 285 7.32 -0.51 -21.60
CA SER A 285 6.00 -1.02 -21.18
C SER A 285 4.80 -0.22 -21.71
N ALA A 286 4.99 0.71 -22.65
CA ALA A 286 3.89 1.42 -23.30
C ALA A 286 3.92 1.18 -24.81
N ASP A 287 2.87 0.50 -25.29
CA ASP A 287 2.37 0.47 -26.67
C ASP A 287 3.36 0.79 -27.79
N LYS A 288 3.85 -0.26 -28.45
CA LYS A 288 4.03 -0.21 -29.90
C LYS A 288 3.12 -1.25 -30.53
N SER A 289 1.98 -0.77 -31.03
CA SER A 289 1.22 -1.48 -32.05
C SER A 289 2.15 -1.75 -33.24
N GLU A 290 2.31 -3.03 -33.58
CA GLU A 290 2.89 -3.43 -34.86
C GLU A 290 1.98 -2.95 -35.99
N THR A 291 2.27 -1.76 -36.52
CA THR A 291 1.86 -1.39 -37.88
C THR A 291 2.98 -0.59 -38.54
N GLY A 292 3.51 -1.12 -39.65
CA GLY A 292 4.18 -0.32 -40.68
C GLY A 292 5.57 -0.77 -41.11
N SER A 293 5.66 -1.83 -41.91
CA SER A 293 6.09 -1.80 -43.34
C SER A 293 6.14 -3.21 -43.91
#